data_AF-A0A926KAU7-F1
#
_entry.id   AF-A0A926KAU7-F1
#
_cell.length_a   1.000
_cell.length_b   1.000
_cell.length_c   1.000
_cell.angle_alpha   90.00
_cell.angle_beta   90.00
_cell.angle_gamma   90.00
#
_symmetry.space_group_name_H-M   'P 1'
#
loop_
_entity.id
_entity.type
_entity.pdbx_description
1 polymer ?
#
loop_
_entity_poly.entity_id
_entity_poly.type
_entity_poly.pdbx_seq_one_letter_code
_entity_poly.pdbx_strand_id
1 'polypeptide(L)'
;MSTPEVDPVEAGVEAELPHEPVVVAEQEVEVTIERSVRYGRILIGGAILGAALASLASVFFPIALEADYSMAQIMGFMLLIGAAIGLSLAGILSLILSAAAQRRRGTAVAIQSDVR
;
A
#
# COMPACT_ATOMS: atom_id res chain seq x y z
N MET A 1 -65.43 -65.95 16.52
CA MET A 1 -64.60 -65.10 15.64
C MET A 1 -63.19 -65.15 16.22
N SER A 2 -62.21 -65.46 15.38
CA SER A 2 -60.84 -65.89 15.68
C SER A 2 -59.99 -64.90 16.50
N THR A 3 -59.08 -65.44 17.31
CA THR A 3 -57.84 -64.79 17.82
C THR A 3 -56.86 -64.52 16.65
N PRO A 4 -55.95 -63.52 16.72
CA PRO A 4 -54.71 -63.70 17.48
C PRO A 4 -54.15 -62.46 18.21
N GLU A 5 -53.34 -62.83 19.20
CA GLU A 5 -52.31 -62.11 19.95
C GLU A 5 -51.04 -61.96 19.09
N VAL A 6 -50.44 -60.76 19.01
CA VAL A 6 -48.99 -60.55 18.80
C VAL A 6 -48.58 -59.26 19.51
N ASP A 7 -47.52 -59.41 20.29
CA ASP A 7 -46.85 -58.53 21.24
C ASP A 7 -45.85 -57.55 20.51
N PRO A 8 -44.89 -56.87 21.17
CA PRO A 8 -44.69 -55.42 21.14
C PRO A 8 -43.41 -55.02 20.38
N VAL A 9 -43.44 -54.03 19.48
CA VAL A 9 -42.19 -53.54 18.87
C VAL A 9 -42.24 -52.04 18.67
N GLU A 10 -41.37 -51.39 19.45
CA GLU A 10 -40.64 -50.17 19.13
C GLU A 10 -40.81 -49.71 17.67
N ALA A 11 -41.48 -48.58 17.47
CA ALA A 11 -41.49 -47.88 16.20
C ALA A 11 -41.02 -46.44 16.44
N GLY A 12 -39.69 -46.31 16.45
CA GLY A 12 -38.90 -45.10 16.21
C GLY A 12 -39.22 -43.96 17.16
N VAL A 13 -38.35 -43.64 18.13
CA VAL A 13 -37.11 -42.91 17.82
C VAL A 13 -37.35 -42.09 16.56
N GLU A 14 -38.09 -40.99 16.74
CA GLU A 14 -38.13 -39.90 15.78
C GLU A 14 -36.67 -39.63 15.47
N ALA A 15 -36.26 -40.08 14.28
CA ALA A 15 -34.89 -40.10 13.88
C ALA A 15 -34.41 -38.66 13.99
N GLU A 16 -33.63 -38.41 15.04
CA GLU A 16 -32.80 -37.24 15.19
C GLU A 16 -31.94 -37.25 13.94
N LEU A 17 -32.43 -36.55 12.91
CA LEU A 17 -31.73 -36.45 11.65
C LEU A 17 -30.36 -35.94 12.04
N PRO A 18 -29.28 -36.70 11.76
CA PRO A 18 -27.95 -36.20 12.03
C PRO A 18 -27.91 -34.85 11.34
N HIS A 19 -27.83 -33.79 12.15
CA HIS A 19 -27.48 -32.47 11.68
C HIS A 19 -26.07 -32.67 11.16
N GLU A 20 -25.98 -33.05 9.89
CA GLU A 20 -24.75 -33.10 9.14
C GLU A 20 -24.18 -31.70 9.33
N PRO A 21 -23.09 -31.56 10.12
CA PRO A 21 -22.53 -30.25 10.36
C PRO A 21 -22.13 -29.77 8.98
N VAL A 22 -22.86 -28.77 8.47
CA VAL A 22 -22.46 -28.06 7.26
C VAL A 22 -21.05 -27.61 7.54
N VAL A 23 -20.08 -28.30 6.93
CA VAL A 23 -18.67 -27.97 7.05
C VAL A 23 -18.54 -26.64 6.32
N VAL A 24 -18.73 -25.56 7.07
CA VAL A 24 -18.38 -24.21 6.65
C VAL A 24 -16.88 -24.25 6.49
N ALA A 25 -16.43 -24.46 5.25
CA ALA A 25 -15.05 -24.30 4.90
C ALA A 25 -14.73 -22.80 5.04
N GLU A 26 -14.39 -22.38 6.26
CA GLU A 26 -13.75 -21.10 6.54
C GLU A 26 -12.42 -21.12 5.79
N GLN A 27 -12.44 -20.62 4.55
CA GLN A 27 -11.21 -20.33 3.84
C GLN A 27 -10.65 -19.05 4.45
N GLU A 28 -9.77 -19.21 5.44
CA GLU A 28 -8.93 -18.15 5.96
C GLU A 28 -7.98 -17.69 4.84
N VAL A 29 -8.43 -16.70 4.06
CA VAL A 29 -7.57 -16.08 3.04
C VAL A 29 -6.66 -15.09 3.75
N GLU A 30 -5.39 -15.45 3.92
CA GLU A 30 -4.36 -14.58 4.48
C GLU A 30 -4.05 -13.42 3.51
N VAL A 31 -4.79 -12.32 3.63
CA VAL A 31 -4.54 -11.10 2.84
C VAL A 31 -3.47 -10.25 3.52
N THR A 32 -2.29 -10.21 2.92
CA THR A 32 -1.22 -9.29 3.31
C THR A 32 -1.62 -7.86 2.95
N ILE A 33 -2.04 -7.06 3.95
CA ILE A 33 -2.22 -5.62 3.75
C ILE A 33 -0.85 -4.96 3.64
N GLU A 34 -0.36 -4.79 2.41
CA GLU A 34 0.79 -3.93 2.15
C GLU A 34 0.36 -2.47 2.30
N ARG A 35 0.85 -1.82 3.37
CA ARG A 35 0.76 -0.37 3.50
C ARG A 35 1.63 0.27 2.44
N SER A 36 1.03 0.62 1.30
CA SER A 36 1.68 1.38 0.23
C SER A 36 2.17 2.72 0.79
N VAL A 37 3.49 2.86 0.95
CA VAL A 37 4.10 4.16 1.23
C VAL A 37 4.03 4.97 -0.06
N ARG A 38 3.50 6.20 0.02
CA ARG A 38 3.32 7.09 -1.14
C ARG A 38 4.65 7.72 -1.56
N TYR A 39 5.59 6.92 -2.06
CA TYR A 39 6.93 7.35 -2.47
C TYR A 39 6.92 8.46 -3.52
N GLY A 40 5.92 8.45 -4.41
CA GLY A 40 5.77 9.46 -5.46
C GLY A 40 5.70 10.90 -4.91
N ARG A 41 5.09 11.11 -3.73
CA ARG A 41 4.98 12.46 -3.14
C ARG A 41 6.32 13.01 -2.66
N ILE A 42 7.18 12.16 -2.09
CA ILE A 42 8.49 12.56 -1.58
C ILE A 42 9.41 12.92 -2.74
N LEU A 43 9.42 12.08 -3.79
CA LEU A 43 10.18 12.32 -5.02
C LEU A 43 9.79 13.62 -5.71
N ILE A 44 8.48 13.82 -5.95
CA ILE A 44 7.97 15.04 -6.59
C ILE A 44 8.29 16.27 -5.72
N GLY A 45 8.08 16.18 -4.41
CA GLY A 45 8.39 17.28 -3.49
C GLY A 45 9.87 17.67 -3.52
N GLY A 46 10.78 16.71 -3.49
CA GLY A 46 12.22 16.97 -3.54
C GLY A 46 12.71 17.51 -4.89
N ALA A 47 12.16 17.01 -6.01
CA ALA A 47 12.48 17.53 -7.33
C ALA A 47 12.04 18.99 -7.48
N ILE A 48 10.81 19.32 -7.07
CA ILE A 48 10.29 20.69 -7.11
C ILE A 48 11.12 21.61 -6.22
N LEU A 49 11.42 21.19 -4.98
CA LEU A 49 12.21 21.99 -4.05
C LEU A 49 13.62 22.24 -4.58
N GLY A 50 14.30 21.21 -5.09
CA GLY A 50 15.64 21.33 -5.66
C GLY A 50 15.67 22.23 -6.90
N ALA A 51 14.69 22.07 -7.80
CA ALA A 51 14.54 22.91 -8.98
C ALA A 51 14.34 24.39 -8.61
N ALA A 52 13.42 24.65 -7.68
CA ALA A 52 13.11 26.00 -7.23
C ALA A 52 14.32 26.66 -6.55
N LEU A 53 15.01 25.95 -5.66
CA LEU A 53 16.19 26.48 -4.96
C LEU A 53 17.35 26.79 -5.92
N ALA A 54 17.64 25.92 -6.89
CA ALA A 54 18.72 26.15 -7.85
C ALA A 54 18.38 27.27 -8.86
N SER A 55 17.14 27.29 -9.36
CA SER A 55 16.67 28.37 -10.22
C SER A 55 16.72 29.72 -9.50
N LEU A 56 16.29 29.77 -8.23
CA LEU A 56 16.37 30.97 -7.40
C LEU A 56 17.82 31.36 -7.08
N ALA A 57 18.70 30.40 -6.82
CA ALA A 57 20.13 30.64 -6.61
C ALA A 57 20.77 31.40 -7.78
N SER A 58 20.31 31.13 -9.02
CA SER A 58 20.81 31.80 -10.23
C SER A 58 20.62 33.32 -10.21
N VAL A 59 19.57 33.81 -9.53
CA VAL A 59 19.29 35.26 -9.44
C VAL A 59 20.33 35.98 -8.59
N PHE A 60 20.98 35.28 -7.65
CA PHE A 60 22.02 35.85 -6.80
C PHE A 60 23.39 35.96 -7.50
N PHE A 61 23.55 35.37 -8.69
CA PHE A 61 24.78 35.46 -9.48
C PHE A 61 24.60 36.47 -10.63
N PRO A 62 25.15 37.70 -10.52
CA PRO A 62 25.04 38.69 -11.57
C PRO A 62 25.83 38.25 -12.81
N ILE A 63 25.20 38.39 -13.97
CA ILE A 63 25.76 38.03 -15.27
C ILE A 63 26.74 39.13 -15.71
N ALA A 64 27.94 38.76 -16.15
CA ALA A 64 28.89 39.70 -16.75
C ALA A 64 28.36 40.22 -18.10
N LEU A 65 28.76 41.45 -18.48
CA LEU A 65 28.32 42.12 -19.73
C LEU A 65 28.64 41.33 -21.02
N GLU A 66 29.56 40.36 -20.94
CA GLU A 66 30.05 39.52 -22.05
C GLU A 66 29.60 38.06 -21.91
N ALA A 67 28.46 37.80 -21.28
CA ALA A 67 27.98 36.44 -21.09
C ALA A 67 27.38 35.83 -22.36
N ASP A 68 27.82 34.62 -22.70
CA ASP A 68 27.30 33.83 -23.83
C ASP A 68 25.84 33.39 -23.66
N TYR A 69 25.31 33.45 -22.44
CA TYR A 69 23.98 32.94 -22.10
C TYR A 69 23.13 33.99 -21.41
N SER A 70 21.85 34.05 -21.79
CA SER A 70 20.86 34.90 -21.13
C SER A 70 20.52 34.40 -19.73
N MET A 71 20.03 35.29 -18.86
CA MET A 71 19.59 34.94 -17.51
C MET A 71 18.57 33.80 -17.49
N ALA A 72 17.59 33.88 -18.39
CA ALA A 72 16.53 32.88 -18.49
C ALA A 72 17.09 31.48 -18.84
N GLN A 73 18.15 31.43 -19.65
CA GLN A 73 18.78 30.17 -20.06
C GLN A 73 19.58 29.55 -18.91
N ILE A 74 20.33 30.37 -18.16
CA ILE A 74 21.05 29.93 -16.95
C ILE A 74 20.05 29.42 -15.90
N MET A 75 18.96 30.16 -15.67
CA MET A 75 17.89 29.76 -14.76
C MET A 75 17.25 28.43 -15.18
N GLY A 76 17.06 28.20 -16.48
CA GLY A 76 16.54 26.94 -17.02
C GLY A 76 17.49 25.77 -16.80
N PHE A 77 18.79 25.95 -17.02
CA PHE A 77 19.78 24.91 -16.73
C PHE A 77 19.88 24.61 -15.24
N MET A 78 19.90 25.64 -14.40
CA MET A 78 19.92 25.46 -12.94
C MET A 78 18.63 24.82 -12.43
N LEU A 79 17.47 25.13 -13.02
CA LEU A 79 16.22 24.44 -12.73
C LEU A 79 16.34 22.93 -13.00
N LEU A 80 16.87 22.54 -14.17
CA LEU A 80 17.06 21.13 -14.54
C LEU A 80 18.08 20.41 -13.64
N ILE A 81 19.23 21.03 -13.41
CA ILE A 81 20.29 20.47 -12.55
C ILE A 81 19.79 20.35 -11.10
N GLY A 82 19.15 21.40 -10.58
CA GLY A 82 18.53 21.41 -9.26
C GLY A 82 17.42 20.37 -9.12
N ALA A 83 16.60 20.19 -10.14
CA ALA A 83 15.57 19.14 -10.16
C ALA A 83 16.21 17.74 -10.06
N ALA A 84 17.26 17.47 -10.83
CA ALA A 84 17.94 16.18 -10.83
C ALA A 84 18.62 15.87 -9.48
N ILE A 85 19.30 16.86 -8.89
CA ILE A 85 19.92 16.73 -7.57
C ILE A 85 18.83 16.53 -6.50
N GLY A 86 17.79 17.35 -6.51
CA GLY A 86 16.68 17.27 -5.56
C GLY A 86 15.93 15.93 -5.64
N LEU A 87 15.71 15.43 -6.86
CA LEU A 87 15.11 14.11 -7.09
C LEU A 87 16.00 12.98 -6.57
N SER A 88 17.32 13.07 -6.79
CA SER A 88 18.27 12.06 -6.32
C SER A 88 18.30 11.99 -4.79
N LEU A 89 18.38 13.14 -4.12
CA LEU A 89 18.37 13.23 -2.66
C LEU A 89 17.03 12.75 -2.08
N ALA A 90 15.91 13.16 -2.66
CA ALA A 90 14.60 12.69 -2.22
C ALA A 90 14.38 11.21 -2.52
N GLY A 91 14.95 10.67 -3.58
CA GLY A 91 14.96 9.24 -3.87
C GLY A 91 15.70 8.46 -2.81
N ILE A 92 16.90 8.89 -2.43
CA ILE A 92 17.68 8.28 -1.34
C ILE A 92 16.89 8.35 -0.02
N LEU A 93 16.35 9.53 0.31
CA LEU A 93 15.54 9.71 1.51
C LEU A 93 14.30 8.80 1.52
N SER A 94 13.64 8.66 0.37
CA SER A 94 12.49 7.78 0.17
C SER A 94 12.85 6.31 0.36
N LEU A 95 14.02 5.87 -0.12
CA LEU A 95 14.53 4.52 0.08
C LEU A 95 14.85 4.24 1.55
N ILE A 96 15.47 5.20 2.26
CA ILE A 96 15.73 5.09 3.70
C ILE A 96 14.42 4.95 4.48
N LEU A 97 13.42 5.79 4.13
CA LEU A 97 12.11 5.75 4.79
C LEU A 97 11.39 4.42 4.49
N SER A 98 11.51 3.91 3.27
CA SER A 98 11.02 2.58 2.88
C SER A 98 11.65 1.49 3.74
N ALA A 99 12.98 1.49 3.86
CA ALA A 99 13.71 0.51 4.65
C ALA A 99 13.35 0.59 6.15
N ALA A 100 13.15 1.80 6.68
CA ALA A 100 12.72 2.00 8.05
C ALA A 100 11.26 1.56 8.29
N ALA A 101 10.37 1.79 7.34
CA ALA A 101 8.97 1.36 7.40
C ALA A 101 8.85 -0.18 7.33
N GLN A 102 9.63 -0.82 6.46
CA GLN A 102 9.66 -2.28 6.34
C GLN A 102 10.14 -2.95 7.63
N ARG A 103 11.07 -2.32 8.36
CA ARG A 103 11.55 -2.79 9.68
C ARG A 103 10.52 -2.67 10.80
N ARG A 104 9.46 -1.86 10.63
CA ARG A 104 8.43 -1.61 11.65
C ARG A 104 7.08 -2.26 11.30
N ARG A 105 7.06 -3.31 10.48
CA ARG A 105 5.84 -4.12 10.24
C ARG A 105 5.40 -4.78 11.56
N GLY A 106 4.58 -4.05 12.32
CA GLY A 106 3.71 -4.62 13.34
C GLY A 106 2.57 -5.34 12.63
N THR A 107 2.40 -6.60 12.97
CA THR A 107 1.38 -7.52 12.44
C THR A 107 0.00 -6.91 12.66
N ALA A 108 -0.76 -6.68 11.59
CA ALA A 108 -2.17 -6.27 11.67
C ALA A 108 -3.01 -7.39 11.06
N VAL A 109 -3.93 -7.94 11.86
CA VAL A 109 -4.87 -8.99 11.45
C VAL A 109 -6.03 -8.33 10.72
N ALA A 110 -6.24 -8.68 9.46
CA ALA A 110 -7.41 -8.26 8.68
C ALA A 110 -8.44 -9.39 8.72
N ILE A 111 -9.63 -9.12 9.28
CA ILE A 111 -10.74 -10.08 9.28
C ILE A 111 -11.59 -9.76 8.05
N GLN A 112 -11.56 -10.62 7.04
CA GLN A 112 -12.45 -10.56 5.88
C GLN A 112 -13.71 -11.38 6.20
N SER A 113 -14.82 -10.70 6.47
CA SER A 113 -16.13 -11.32 6.54
C SER A 113 -16.77 -11.31 5.13
N ASP A 114 -16.67 -12.42 4.41
CA ASP A 114 -17.50 -12.63 3.21
C ASP A 114 -18.92 -12.97 3.67
N VAL A 115 -19.91 -12.20 3.23
CA VAL A 115 -21.33 -12.44 3.52
C VAL A 115 -22.02 -12.71 2.20
N ARG A 116 -22.58 -13.91 2.05
CA ARG A 116 -23.30 -14.36 0.87
C ARG A 116 -24.79 -14.55 1.15
#